data_AF-A0A6B0BJG7-F1
#
_entry.id   AF-A0A6B0BJG7-F1
#
_cell.length_a   1.000
_cell.length_b   1.000
_cell.length_c   1.000
_cell.angle_alpha   90.00
_cell.angle_beta   90.00
_cell.angle_gamma   90.00
#
_symmetry.space_group_name_H-M   'P 1'
#
loop_
_entity.id
_entity.type
_entity.pdbx_description
1 polymer ?
#
loop_
_entity_poly.entity_id
_entity_poly.type
_entity_poly.pdbx_seq_one_letter_code
_entity_poly.pdbx_strand_id
1 'polypeptide(L)'
;GPVMDYTNQSLVAFFFKALTSYLKKQNCLYVLIDPYLIENLRNAEGEIVKSYDNRAFVRTMDTLGYKHQGFPVGYDSMSQIRWLSVLDLKDKTEDQLLKEMDYQTRRNIKKTYDIGVKTKTLTIDETQTFFDLFHMAEEKHGFKFRELPYFEEMQKLYDDHAMLKLAYIDLNEYLKTLQLKQQQLTAELSGVEEALEESPNSKKNKTKRTQLEQQLNSNKRKIDNTIEQIEQDGAVLNLASALFIYNEHEVYYLSSGSNPKYNAYMGAYHLQWEMIKFAKAHHIDRYNFYGITGDFSESAEDYGVQQFKKGFNAHVEEYIGDFIKPIKPMLYKLQTYLKHKRR
;
A
#
# COMPACT_ATOMS: atom_id res chain seq x y z
N GLY A 1 -0.63 16.09 14.26
CA GLY A 1 0.11 17.38 14.10
C GLY A 1 0.48 18.01 15.46
N PRO A 2 1.17 19.17 15.51
CA PRO A 2 1.54 20.10 14.44
C PRO A 2 2.85 19.75 13.70
N VAL A 3 3.25 20.57 12.73
CA VAL A 3 4.56 20.52 12.05
C VAL A 3 5.48 21.58 12.68
N MET A 4 6.56 21.13 13.31
CA MET A 4 7.58 21.99 13.92
C MET A 4 8.84 21.18 14.24
N ASP A 5 9.94 21.87 14.59
CA ASP A 5 11.12 21.22 15.16
C ASP A 5 10.86 20.82 16.63
N TYR A 6 10.66 19.52 16.85
CA TYR A 6 10.41 18.92 18.15
C TYR A 6 11.66 18.84 19.05
N THR A 7 12.86 19.06 18.51
CA THR A 7 14.09 19.09 19.32
C THR A 7 14.19 20.40 20.12
N ASN A 8 13.59 21.48 19.61
CA ASN A 8 13.52 22.78 20.29
C ASN A 8 12.42 22.80 21.36
N GLN A 9 12.77 22.42 22.59
CA GLN A 9 11.81 22.33 23.70
C GLN A 9 11.15 23.68 24.04
N SER A 10 11.84 24.80 23.87
CA SER A 10 11.27 26.14 24.10
C SER A 10 10.19 26.46 23.08
N LEU A 11 10.40 26.09 21.81
CA LEU A 11 9.39 26.23 20.74
C LEU A 11 8.18 25.34 21.01
N VAL A 12 8.39 24.06 21.34
CA VAL A 12 7.33 23.12 21.69
C VAL A 12 6.47 23.69 22.83
N ALA A 13 7.12 24.14 23.90
CA ALA A 13 6.42 24.67 25.07
C ALA A 13 5.63 25.95 24.73
N PHE A 14 6.23 26.86 23.95
CA PHE A 14 5.58 28.06 23.47
C PHE A 14 4.33 27.72 22.65
N PHE A 15 4.45 26.84 21.65
CA PHE A 15 3.36 26.47 20.76
C PHE A 15 2.18 25.88 21.54
N PHE A 16 2.40 24.87 22.38
CA PHE A 16 1.31 24.21 23.09
C PHE A 16 0.68 25.08 24.19
N LYS A 17 1.44 26.00 24.78
CA LYS A 17 0.87 27.04 25.67
C LYS A 17 -0.02 28.00 24.88
N ALA A 18 0.43 28.47 23.72
CA ALA A 18 -0.34 29.35 22.85
C ALA A 18 -1.61 28.65 22.31
N LEU A 19 -1.49 27.39 21.87
CA LEU A 19 -2.61 26.57 21.41
C LEU A 19 -3.66 26.41 22.51
N THR A 20 -3.25 26.16 23.75
CA THR A 20 -4.18 26.09 24.89
C THR A 20 -4.96 27.40 25.06
N SER A 21 -4.26 28.53 25.02
CA SER A 21 -4.89 29.86 25.13
C SER A 21 -5.86 30.13 23.99
N TYR A 22 -5.52 29.72 22.76
CA TYR A 22 -6.39 29.80 21.60
C TYR A 22 -7.66 28.95 21.76
N LEU A 23 -7.50 27.67 22.11
CA LEU A 23 -8.62 26.72 22.25
C LEU A 23 -9.61 27.11 23.35
N LYS A 24 -9.13 27.75 24.44
CA LYS A 24 -10.01 28.32 25.46
C LYS A 24 -10.96 29.37 24.89
N LYS A 25 -10.46 30.24 24.00
CA LYS A 25 -11.28 31.26 23.31
C LYS A 25 -12.29 30.63 22.35
N GLN A 26 -11.94 29.49 21.75
CA GLN A 26 -12.81 28.72 20.86
C GLN A 26 -13.81 27.81 21.60
N ASN A 27 -13.99 27.98 22.91
CA ASN A 27 -14.90 27.17 23.72
C ASN A 27 -14.67 25.65 23.68
N CYS A 28 -13.47 25.23 23.27
CA CYS A 28 -13.06 23.84 23.13
C CYS A 28 -13.25 23.08 24.45
N LEU A 29 -13.75 21.84 24.38
CA LEU A 29 -13.92 20.96 25.54
C LEU A 29 -12.58 20.30 25.92
N TYR A 30 -11.95 19.65 24.95
CA TYR A 30 -10.64 19.02 25.03
C TYR A 30 -10.01 19.00 23.64
N VAL A 31 -8.69 18.86 23.58
CA VAL A 31 -7.95 18.65 22.34
C VAL A 31 -7.23 17.31 22.40
N LEU A 32 -7.31 16.57 21.30
CA LEU A 32 -6.50 15.40 20.99
C LEU A 32 -5.48 15.81 19.93
N ILE A 33 -4.22 15.48 20.15
CA ILE A 33 -3.12 15.72 19.22
C ILE A 33 -2.30 14.44 19.06
N ASP A 34 -1.74 14.30 17.87
CA ASP A 34 -0.99 13.15 17.37
C ASP A 34 0.24 13.64 16.59
N PRO A 35 1.27 14.16 17.28
CA PRO A 35 2.50 14.59 16.63
C PRO A 35 3.09 13.50 15.73
N TYR A 36 3.51 13.88 14.51
CA TYR A 36 4.20 12.98 13.58
C TYR A 36 5.66 12.78 14.05
N LEU A 37 5.83 12.11 15.20
CA LEU A 37 7.10 11.90 15.89
C LEU A 37 7.31 10.40 16.11
N ILE A 38 8.41 9.87 15.59
CA ILE A 38 8.75 8.44 15.69
C ILE A 38 9.26 8.14 17.10
N GLU A 39 8.72 7.09 17.71
CA GLU A 39 9.18 6.49 18.96
C GLU A 39 10.18 5.36 18.69
N ASN A 40 9.84 4.44 17.79
CA ASN A 40 10.72 3.34 17.41
C ASN A 40 10.72 3.10 15.89
N LEU A 41 11.90 2.75 15.37
CA LEU A 41 12.07 2.09 14.09
C LEU A 41 12.13 0.59 14.34
N ARG A 42 11.35 -0.18 13.58
CA ARG A 42 11.25 -1.63 13.69
C ARG A 42 11.46 -2.30 12.33
N ASN A 43 11.90 -3.55 12.34
CA ASN A 43 11.85 -4.38 11.13
C ASN A 43 10.41 -4.86 10.88
N ALA A 44 10.22 -5.60 9.78
CA ALA A 44 8.91 -6.09 9.38
C ALA A 44 8.35 -7.19 10.31
N GLU A 45 9.20 -7.77 11.16
CA GLU A 45 8.85 -8.72 12.21
C GLU A 45 8.45 -8.04 13.54
N GLY A 46 8.51 -6.71 13.59
CA GLY A 46 8.14 -5.92 14.76
C GLY A 46 9.27 -5.76 15.79
N GLU A 47 10.47 -6.24 15.52
CA GLU A 47 11.63 -6.09 16.40
C GLU A 47 12.18 -4.66 16.32
N ILE A 48 12.56 -4.09 17.46
CA ILE A 48 13.12 -2.73 17.52
C ILE A 48 14.53 -2.72 16.92
N VAL A 49 14.70 -1.93 15.86
CA VAL A 49 15.98 -1.63 15.23
C VAL A 49 16.61 -0.39 15.85
N LYS A 50 15.80 0.61 16.18
CA LYS A 50 16.25 1.87 16.79
C LYS A 50 15.14 2.51 17.61
N SER A 51 15.47 3.02 18.79
CA SER A 51 14.56 3.83 19.61
C SER A 51 14.98 5.30 19.60
N TYR A 52 14.00 6.19 19.67
CA TYR A 52 14.19 7.64 19.75
C TYR A 52 13.87 8.15 21.16
N ASP A 53 14.71 9.02 21.72
CA ASP A 53 14.50 9.55 23.07
C ASP A 53 13.52 10.73 23.07
N ASN A 54 12.22 10.42 23.20
CA ASN A 54 11.16 11.42 23.28
C ASN A 54 10.81 11.84 24.72
N ARG A 55 11.59 11.44 25.74
CA ARG A 55 11.25 11.69 27.16
C ARG A 55 11.20 13.17 27.50
N ALA A 56 12.05 13.99 26.89
CA ALA A 56 12.02 15.44 27.06
C ALA A 56 10.70 16.03 26.55
N PHE A 57 10.28 15.64 25.34
CA PHE A 57 9.00 16.04 24.76
C PHE A 57 7.83 15.62 25.65
N VAL A 58 7.75 14.35 26.04
CA VAL A 58 6.67 13.83 26.89
C VAL A 58 6.57 14.58 28.23
N ARG A 59 7.70 14.89 28.88
CA ARG A 59 7.71 15.70 30.11
C ARG A 59 7.20 17.13 29.87
N THR A 60 7.60 17.76 28.76
CA THR A 60 7.12 19.08 28.37
C THR A 60 5.59 19.07 28.17
N MET A 61 5.08 18.07 27.46
CA MET A 61 3.64 17.89 27.22
C MET A 61 2.88 17.66 28.53
N ASP A 62 3.39 16.78 29.40
CA ASP A 62 2.78 16.46 30.68
C ASP A 62 2.68 17.70 31.60
N THR A 63 3.75 18.50 31.66
CA THR A 63 3.83 19.77 32.40
C THR A 63 2.79 20.76 31.90
N LEU A 64 2.54 20.78 30.60
CA LEU A 64 1.52 21.62 29.98
C LEU A 64 0.11 21.03 30.10
N GLY A 65 -0.07 19.86 30.71
CA GLY A 65 -1.36 19.20 30.89
C GLY A 65 -1.86 18.44 29.68
N TYR A 66 -1.01 18.17 28.69
CA TYR A 66 -1.27 17.23 27.60
C TYR A 66 -0.81 15.84 28.04
N LYS A 67 -1.76 14.96 28.36
CA LYS A 67 -1.47 13.63 28.89
C LYS A 67 -1.35 12.62 27.75
N HIS A 68 -0.25 11.87 27.72
CA HIS A 68 -0.06 10.78 26.78
C HIS A 68 -1.12 9.68 26.99
N GLN A 69 -1.64 9.11 25.90
CA GLN A 69 -2.71 8.11 25.95
C GLN A 69 -2.21 6.66 25.97
N GLY A 70 -0.90 6.46 26.11
CA GLY A 70 -0.28 5.14 26.09
C GLY A 70 0.08 4.70 24.67
N PHE A 71 0.32 3.39 24.53
CA PHE A 71 0.87 2.80 23.31
C PHE A 71 -0.10 1.75 22.73
N PRO A 72 -1.27 2.16 22.21
CA PRO A 72 -2.23 1.22 21.65
C PRO A 72 -1.70 0.53 20.39
N VAL A 73 -2.25 -0.65 20.15
CA VAL A 73 -2.11 -1.51 18.97
C VAL A 73 -3.51 -1.69 18.36
N GLY A 74 -3.58 -1.84 17.05
CA GLY A 74 -4.82 -1.94 16.29
C GLY A 74 -5.41 -0.59 15.88
N TYR A 75 -6.48 -0.64 15.10
CA TYR A 75 -7.20 0.55 14.65
C TYR A 75 -8.13 1.08 15.75
N ASP A 76 -8.22 2.40 15.85
CA ASP A 76 -9.17 3.08 16.72
C ASP A 76 -10.01 4.09 15.91
N SER A 77 -11.26 4.28 16.34
CA SER A 77 -12.20 5.18 15.66
C SER A 77 -11.90 6.68 15.83
N MET A 78 -11.11 7.05 16.85
CA MET A 78 -10.77 8.41 17.21
C MET A 78 -9.29 8.74 16.99
N SER A 79 -8.41 7.74 17.04
CA SER A 79 -6.96 7.91 16.95
C SER A 79 -6.40 7.52 15.58
N GLN A 80 -5.32 8.18 15.16
CA GLN A 80 -4.52 7.71 14.04
C GLN A 80 -3.77 6.44 14.42
N ILE A 81 -3.54 5.58 13.45
CA ILE A 81 -2.75 4.38 13.65
C ILE A 81 -1.30 4.73 13.97
N ARG A 82 -0.74 4.11 15.00
CA ARG A 82 0.62 4.39 15.47
C ARG A 82 1.72 3.71 14.66
N TRP A 83 1.38 2.86 13.70
CA TRP A 83 2.32 1.98 13.02
C TRP A 83 2.20 2.19 11.52
N LEU A 84 3.23 2.76 10.90
CA LEU A 84 3.28 2.94 9.45
C LEU A 84 4.38 2.06 8.86
N SER A 85 4.06 1.39 7.76
CA SER A 85 5.06 0.66 6.98
C SER A 85 5.61 1.57 5.89
N VAL A 86 6.92 1.75 5.87
CA VAL A 86 7.59 2.77 5.08
C VAL A 86 8.76 2.15 4.33
N LEU A 87 8.89 2.51 3.06
CA LEU A 87 10.05 2.18 2.24
C LEU A 87 10.89 3.45 2.04
N ASP A 88 12.15 3.38 2.48
CA ASP A 88 13.15 4.42 2.24
C ASP A 88 13.71 4.31 0.81
N LEU A 89 13.53 5.38 0.04
CA LEU A 89 13.95 5.51 -1.35
C LEU A 89 15.23 6.35 -1.51
N LYS A 90 15.70 6.96 -0.42
CA LYS A 90 16.83 7.88 -0.42
C LYS A 90 18.09 7.18 -0.93
N ASP A 91 18.81 7.86 -1.81
CA ASP A 91 20.10 7.39 -2.37
C ASP A 91 20.05 6.00 -3.06
N LYS A 92 18.86 5.50 -3.39
CA LYS A 92 18.66 4.21 -4.07
C LYS A 92 18.18 4.36 -5.51
N THR A 93 18.69 3.53 -6.41
CA THR A 93 18.17 3.40 -7.78
C THR A 93 16.97 2.45 -7.83
N GLU A 94 16.17 2.51 -8.90
CA GLU A 94 15.07 1.55 -9.12
C GLU A 94 15.58 0.09 -9.13
N ASP A 95 16.73 -0.17 -9.75
CA ASP A 95 17.33 -1.50 -9.78
C ASP A 95 17.75 -1.99 -8.38
N GLN A 96 18.29 -1.09 -7.55
CA GLN A 96 18.64 -1.42 -6.16
C GLN A 96 17.38 -1.73 -5.34
N LEU A 97 16.35 -0.88 -5.42
CA LEU A 97 15.08 -1.11 -4.75
C LEU A 97 14.48 -2.47 -5.14
N LEU A 98 14.40 -2.76 -6.44
CA LEU A 98 13.86 -4.03 -6.93
C LEU A 98 14.67 -5.25 -6.47
N LYS A 99 16.00 -5.10 -6.34
CA LYS A 99 16.91 -6.16 -5.87
C LYS A 99 16.77 -6.41 -4.36
N GLU A 100 16.53 -5.36 -3.58
CA GLU A 100 16.33 -5.41 -2.12
C GLU A 100 14.99 -6.04 -1.71
N MET A 101 13.97 -5.99 -2.58
CA MET A 101 12.70 -6.69 -2.37
C MET A 101 12.90 -8.20 -2.20
N ASP A 102 11.94 -8.82 -1.51
CA ASP A 102 11.91 -10.27 -1.43
C ASP A 102 11.81 -10.90 -2.85
N TYR A 103 12.20 -12.17 -2.95
CA TYR A 103 12.21 -12.88 -4.22
C TYR A 103 10.83 -12.95 -4.90
N GLN A 104 9.77 -13.20 -4.12
CA GLN A 104 8.42 -13.39 -4.63
C GLN A 104 7.81 -12.07 -5.13
N THR A 105 8.01 -10.98 -4.39
CA THR A 105 7.60 -9.62 -4.72
C THR A 105 8.26 -9.17 -6.02
N ARG A 106 9.60 -9.29 -6.12
CA ARG A 106 10.32 -9.00 -7.37
C ARG A 106 9.82 -9.86 -8.53
N ARG A 107 9.59 -11.15 -8.31
CA ARG A 107 9.07 -12.08 -9.33
C ARG A 107 7.66 -11.69 -9.79
N ASN A 108 6.78 -11.31 -8.86
CA ASN A 108 5.42 -10.87 -9.17
C ASN A 108 5.43 -9.58 -9.99
N ILE A 109 6.26 -8.60 -9.61
CA ILE A 109 6.44 -7.37 -10.40
C ILE A 109 6.90 -7.69 -11.82
N LYS A 110 7.96 -8.49 -11.98
CA LYS A 110 8.46 -8.84 -13.33
C LYS A 110 7.41 -9.55 -14.19
N LYS A 111 6.67 -10.49 -13.60
CA LYS A 111 5.57 -11.20 -14.27
C LYS A 111 4.52 -10.23 -14.82
N THR A 112 4.24 -9.13 -14.12
CA THR A 112 3.21 -8.18 -14.55
C THR A 112 3.55 -7.49 -15.88
N TYR A 113 4.83 -7.18 -16.10
CA TYR A 113 5.31 -6.65 -17.37
C TYR A 113 5.27 -7.73 -18.48
N ASP A 114 5.66 -8.96 -18.15
CA ASP A 114 5.65 -10.07 -19.12
C ASP A 114 4.24 -10.37 -19.68
N ILE A 115 3.20 -10.15 -18.87
CA ILE A 115 1.80 -10.41 -19.26
C ILE A 115 1.06 -9.13 -19.69
N GLY A 116 1.70 -7.97 -19.67
CA GLY A 116 1.12 -6.73 -20.17
C GLY A 116 0.14 -6.01 -19.23
N VAL A 117 0.31 -6.13 -17.91
CA VAL A 117 -0.40 -5.27 -16.96
C VAL A 117 0.06 -3.82 -17.15
N LYS A 118 -0.88 -2.89 -17.08
CA LYS A 118 -0.67 -1.44 -17.23
C LYS A 118 -1.27 -0.68 -16.06
N THR A 119 -0.90 0.58 -15.92
CA THR A 119 -1.58 1.52 -15.02
C THR A 119 -2.18 2.71 -15.77
N LYS A 120 -3.25 3.29 -15.23
CA LYS A 120 -3.77 4.61 -15.61
C LYS A 120 -4.19 5.40 -14.38
N THR A 121 -4.20 6.73 -14.48
CA THR A 121 -4.88 7.60 -13.51
C THR A 121 -6.35 7.66 -13.88
N LEU A 122 -7.24 7.44 -12.91
CA LEU A 122 -8.67 7.61 -13.06
C LEU A 122 -9.02 9.08 -12.85
N THR A 123 -9.92 9.59 -13.68
CA THR A 123 -10.54 10.90 -13.49
C THR A 123 -11.59 10.85 -12.38
N ILE A 124 -12.06 12.02 -11.93
CA ILE A 124 -13.13 12.10 -10.94
C ILE A 124 -14.39 11.35 -11.42
N ASP A 125 -14.73 11.41 -12.70
CA ASP A 125 -15.88 10.70 -13.28
C ASP A 125 -15.70 9.16 -13.27
N GLU A 126 -14.45 8.68 -13.17
CA GLU A 126 -14.10 7.26 -13.06
C GLU A 126 -13.93 6.80 -11.60
N THR A 127 -14.21 7.64 -10.59
CA THR A 127 -14.05 7.30 -9.16
C THR A 127 -14.82 6.02 -8.79
N GLN A 128 -15.98 5.78 -9.40
CA GLN A 128 -16.77 4.56 -9.20
C GLN A 128 -15.95 3.29 -9.47
N THR A 129 -15.06 3.30 -10.47
CA THR A 129 -14.21 2.13 -10.79
C THR A 129 -13.25 1.79 -9.65
N PHE A 130 -12.67 2.80 -9.00
CA PHE A 130 -11.89 2.59 -7.78
C PHE A 130 -12.78 2.07 -6.65
N PHE A 131 -13.94 2.70 -6.46
CA PHE A 131 -14.85 2.38 -5.36
C PHE A 131 -15.38 0.95 -5.42
N ASP A 132 -15.70 0.44 -6.61
CA ASP A 132 -16.13 -0.95 -6.81
C ASP A 132 -15.04 -1.94 -6.36
N LEU A 133 -13.78 -1.69 -6.71
CA LEU A 133 -12.65 -2.51 -6.28
C LEU A 133 -12.37 -2.38 -4.79
N PHE A 134 -12.51 -1.16 -4.26
CA PHE A 134 -12.35 -0.87 -2.85
C PHE A 134 -13.37 -1.67 -2.04
N HIS A 135 -14.65 -1.63 -2.42
CA HIS A 135 -15.72 -2.36 -1.75
C HIS A 135 -15.54 -3.89 -1.76
N MET A 136 -14.98 -4.47 -2.83
CA MET A 136 -14.63 -5.91 -2.86
C MET A 136 -13.61 -6.31 -1.79
N ALA A 137 -12.75 -5.38 -1.36
CA ALA A 137 -11.81 -5.61 -0.27
C ALA A 137 -12.45 -5.39 1.11
N GLU A 138 -13.53 -4.59 1.19
CA GLU A 138 -14.22 -4.18 2.42
C GLU A 138 -15.11 -5.26 3.02
N GLU A 139 -15.74 -6.11 2.21
CA GLU A 139 -16.58 -7.23 2.71
C GLU A 139 -15.83 -8.17 3.68
N LYS A 140 -14.52 -8.01 3.80
CA LYS A 140 -13.63 -8.83 4.61
C LYS A 140 -13.35 -8.28 6.02
N HIS A 141 -13.58 -7.00 6.30
CA HIS A 141 -13.16 -6.36 7.56
C HIS A 141 -14.28 -5.49 8.14
N GLY A 142 -14.78 -5.80 9.34
CA GLY A 142 -15.98 -5.19 9.96
C GLY A 142 -15.86 -3.72 10.39
N PHE A 143 -15.27 -2.84 9.58
CA PHE A 143 -15.11 -1.42 9.84
C PHE A 143 -16.16 -0.58 9.11
N LYS A 144 -16.40 0.64 9.60
CA LYS A 144 -17.26 1.62 8.93
C LYS A 144 -16.41 2.37 7.91
N PHE A 145 -16.59 2.04 6.65
CA PHE A 145 -15.73 2.53 5.59
C PHE A 145 -16.11 3.93 5.08
N ARG A 146 -15.25 4.48 4.21
CA ARG A 146 -15.48 5.76 3.55
C ARG A 146 -16.33 5.51 2.31
N GLU A 147 -17.36 6.33 2.14
CA GLU A 147 -18.27 6.25 0.98
C GLU A 147 -17.70 6.95 -0.25
N LEU A 148 -18.22 6.64 -1.44
CA LEU A 148 -17.81 7.22 -2.72
C LEU A 148 -17.55 8.75 -2.69
N PRO A 149 -18.44 9.59 -2.12
CA PRO A 149 -18.24 11.05 -2.11
C PRO A 149 -16.96 11.50 -1.42
N TYR A 150 -16.47 10.73 -0.44
CA TYR A 150 -15.20 11.02 0.22
C TYR A 150 -14.03 10.99 -0.78
N PHE A 151 -14.00 10.00 -1.67
CA PHE A 151 -12.91 9.85 -2.64
C PHE A 151 -12.97 10.89 -3.76
N GLU A 152 -14.16 11.31 -4.16
CA GLU A 152 -14.34 12.45 -5.07
C GLU A 152 -13.87 13.77 -4.43
N GLU A 153 -14.21 13.99 -3.15
CA GLU A 153 -13.82 15.18 -2.41
C GLU A 153 -12.30 15.23 -2.18
N MET A 154 -11.67 14.08 -1.92
CA MET A 154 -10.21 13.98 -1.77
C MET A 154 -9.46 14.35 -3.05
N GLN A 155 -9.94 13.92 -4.22
CA GLN A 155 -9.35 14.33 -5.50
C GLN A 155 -9.49 15.84 -5.72
N LYS A 156 -10.66 16.42 -5.40
CA LYS A 156 -10.90 17.86 -5.54
C LYS A 156 -10.05 18.70 -4.58
N LEU A 157 -9.85 18.22 -3.35
CA LEU A 157 -9.14 18.95 -2.30
C LEU A 157 -7.63 18.97 -2.52
N TYR A 158 -7.05 17.84 -2.93
CA TYR A 158 -5.62 17.69 -3.15
C TYR A 158 -5.21 17.96 -4.61
N ASP A 159 -6.16 18.04 -5.53
CA ASP A 159 -5.94 18.36 -6.94
C ASP A 159 -4.81 17.48 -7.54
N ASP A 160 -3.77 18.09 -8.13
CA ASP A 160 -2.61 17.40 -8.69
C ASP A 160 -1.77 16.59 -7.68
N HIS A 161 -2.08 16.67 -6.39
CA HIS A 161 -1.44 15.90 -5.32
C HIS A 161 -2.21 14.65 -4.88
N ALA A 162 -3.39 14.38 -5.45
CA ALA A 162 -4.11 13.13 -5.26
C ALA A 162 -4.30 12.39 -6.59
N MET A 163 -4.12 11.07 -6.57
CA MET A 163 -4.28 10.24 -7.76
C MET A 163 -5.01 8.94 -7.39
N LEU A 164 -6.17 8.72 -8.02
CA LEU A 164 -6.72 7.38 -8.13
C LEU A 164 -5.98 6.65 -9.25
N LYS A 165 -5.20 5.64 -8.91
CA LYS A 165 -4.50 4.81 -9.89
C LYS A 165 -5.20 3.47 -10.04
N LEU A 166 -5.30 2.98 -11.27
CA LEU A 166 -5.85 1.67 -11.59
C LEU A 166 -4.78 0.85 -12.32
N ALA A 167 -4.52 -0.36 -11.82
CA ALA A 167 -3.86 -1.42 -12.58
C ALA A 167 -4.91 -2.25 -13.32
N TYR A 168 -4.70 -2.43 -14.62
CA TYR A 168 -5.59 -3.20 -15.49
C TYR A 168 -4.79 -4.04 -16.50
N ILE A 169 -5.45 -5.02 -17.11
CA ILE A 169 -4.89 -5.80 -18.22
C ILE A 169 -5.89 -5.86 -19.37
N ASP A 170 -5.40 -5.69 -20.60
CA ASP A 170 -6.15 -5.96 -21.82
C ASP A 170 -5.85 -7.40 -22.27
N LEU A 171 -6.84 -8.27 -22.14
CA LEU A 171 -6.76 -9.68 -22.48
C LEU A 171 -6.67 -9.92 -23.99
N ASN A 172 -7.15 -9.00 -24.84
CA ASN A 172 -6.95 -9.13 -26.28
C ASN A 172 -5.48 -8.92 -26.64
N GLU A 173 -4.82 -7.94 -26.02
CA GLU A 173 -3.37 -7.73 -26.18
C GLU A 173 -2.57 -8.91 -25.63
N TYR A 174 -2.94 -9.41 -24.46
CA TYR A 174 -2.30 -10.59 -23.88
C TYR A 174 -2.51 -11.85 -24.74
N LEU A 175 -3.72 -12.08 -25.23
CA LEU A 175 -4.05 -13.19 -26.13
C LEU A 175 -3.23 -13.12 -27.42
N LYS A 176 -3.09 -11.93 -28.02
CA LYS A 176 -2.24 -11.73 -29.20
C LYS A 176 -0.79 -12.13 -28.91
N THR A 177 -0.27 -11.78 -27.73
CA THR A 177 1.09 -12.14 -27.30
C THR A 177 1.23 -13.66 -27.15
N LEU A 178 0.23 -14.32 -26.55
CA LEU A 178 0.21 -15.78 -26.43
C LEU A 178 0.12 -16.49 -27.78
N GLN A 179 -0.68 -15.97 -28.71
CA GLN A 179 -0.82 -16.51 -30.07
C GLN A 179 0.47 -16.38 -30.87
N LEU A 180 1.15 -15.22 -30.80
CA LEU A 180 2.47 -15.04 -31.42
C LEU A 180 3.49 -16.01 -30.84
N LYS A 181 3.50 -16.18 -29.52
CA LYS A 181 4.36 -17.16 -28.85
C LYS A 181 4.04 -18.60 -29.28
N GLN A 182 2.76 -18.93 -29.47
CA GLN A 182 2.34 -20.24 -29.97
C GLN A 182 2.92 -20.49 -31.37
N GLN A 183 2.78 -19.51 -32.27
CA GLN A 183 3.33 -19.60 -33.63
C GLN A 183 4.85 -19.78 -33.64
N GLN A 184 5.57 -19.03 -32.81
CA GLN A 184 7.02 -19.15 -32.66
C GLN A 184 7.44 -20.54 -32.16
N LEU A 185 6.79 -21.06 -31.11
CA LEU A 185 7.08 -22.38 -30.57
C LEU A 185 6.76 -23.50 -31.56
N THR A 186 5.69 -23.35 -32.36
CA THR A 186 5.34 -24.31 -33.41
C THR A 186 6.37 -24.32 -34.54
N ALA A 187 6.85 -23.15 -34.96
CA ALA A 187 7.93 -23.05 -35.96
C ALA A 187 9.25 -23.66 -35.44
N GLU A 188 9.60 -23.41 -34.17
CA GLU A 188 10.78 -24.00 -33.55
C GLU A 188 10.66 -25.52 -33.42
N LEU A 189 9.47 -26.03 -33.09
CA LEU A 189 9.21 -27.47 -33.03
C LEU A 189 9.37 -28.13 -34.40
N SER A 190 8.81 -27.54 -35.45
CA SER A 190 8.95 -28.03 -36.84
C SER A 190 10.41 -28.19 -37.24
N GLY A 191 11.25 -27.17 -36.97
CA GLY A 191 12.68 -27.26 -37.28
C GLY A 191 13.43 -28.32 -36.45
N VAL A 192 13.00 -28.57 -35.21
CA VAL A 192 13.56 -29.66 -34.38
C VAL A 192 13.12 -31.04 -34.89
N GLU A 193 11.90 -31.15 -35.42
CA GLU A 193 11.37 -32.37 -36.03
C GLU A 193 12.12 -32.71 -37.32
N GLU A 194 12.33 -31.75 -38.23
CA GLU A 194 13.17 -31.90 -39.43
C GLU A 194 14.59 -32.37 -39.06
N ALA A 195 15.22 -31.74 -38.07
CA ALA A 195 16.55 -32.15 -37.60
C ALA A 195 16.58 -33.54 -36.95
N LEU A 196 15.43 -34.05 -36.47
CA LEU A 196 15.30 -35.42 -35.97
C LEU A 196 15.09 -36.43 -37.09
N GLU A 197 14.53 -36.03 -38.23
CA GLU A 197 14.46 -36.89 -39.42
C GLU A 197 15.87 -37.18 -39.97
N GLU A 198 16.72 -36.15 -40.05
CA GLU A 198 18.12 -36.30 -40.47
C GLU A 198 18.99 -37.04 -39.43
N SER A 199 18.68 -36.88 -38.14
CA SER A 199 19.45 -37.48 -37.05
C SER A 199 18.54 -38.08 -35.95
N PRO A 200 17.92 -39.25 -36.20
CA PRO A 200 16.89 -39.82 -35.32
C PRO A 200 17.36 -40.20 -33.92
N ASN A 201 18.68 -40.32 -33.70
CA ASN A 201 19.26 -40.71 -32.42
C ASN A 201 19.82 -39.51 -31.62
N SER A 202 19.63 -38.28 -32.09
CA SER A 202 20.07 -37.08 -31.38
C SER A 202 19.33 -36.92 -30.04
N LYS A 203 20.01 -37.24 -28.93
CA LYS A 203 19.48 -37.05 -27.56
C LYS A 203 19.11 -35.59 -27.31
N LYS A 204 19.94 -34.65 -27.78
CA LYS A 204 19.72 -33.20 -27.66
C LYS A 204 18.40 -32.79 -28.30
N ASN A 205 18.15 -33.19 -29.55
CA ASN A 205 16.93 -32.79 -30.27
C ASN A 205 15.69 -33.47 -29.69
N LYS A 206 15.78 -34.73 -29.25
CA LYS A 206 14.67 -35.42 -28.53
C LYS A 206 14.28 -34.66 -27.26
N THR A 207 15.25 -34.27 -26.43
CA THR A 207 14.99 -33.48 -25.22
C THR A 207 14.38 -32.13 -25.54
N LYS A 208 14.90 -31.43 -26.55
CA LYS A 208 14.37 -30.13 -26.98
C LYS A 208 12.94 -30.24 -27.50
N ARG A 209 12.62 -31.27 -28.29
CA ARG A 209 11.26 -31.56 -28.77
C ARG A 209 10.27 -31.69 -27.61
N THR A 210 10.59 -32.54 -26.63
CA THR A 210 9.73 -32.71 -25.44
C THR A 210 9.55 -31.41 -24.65
N GLN A 211 10.59 -30.59 -24.52
CA GLN A 211 10.48 -29.28 -23.86
C GLN A 211 9.57 -28.32 -24.63
N LEU A 212 9.66 -28.29 -25.97
CA LEU A 212 8.81 -27.45 -26.82
C LEU A 212 7.35 -27.92 -26.79
N GLU A 213 7.10 -29.23 -26.88
CA GLU A 213 5.75 -29.82 -26.74
C GLU A 213 5.10 -29.43 -25.39
N GLN A 214 5.87 -29.50 -24.29
CA GLN A 214 5.38 -29.07 -22.98
C GLN A 214 5.06 -27.57 -22.93
N GLN A 215 5.89 -26.73 -23.54
CA GLN A 215 5.66 -25.29 -23.63
C GLN A 215 4.44 -24.96 -24.49
N LEU A 216 4.27 -25.62 -25.63
CA LEU A 216 3.09 -25.49 -26.50
C LEU A 216 1.81 -25.87 -25.77
N ASN A 217 1.80 -27.00 -25.06
CA ASN A 217 0.65 -27.44 -24.28
C ASN A 217 0.34 -26.49 -23.11
N SER A 218 1.36 -25.92 -22.47
CA SER A 218 1.17 -24.90 -21.43
C SER A 218 0.62 -23.59 -22.02
N ASN A 219 1.15 -23.14 -23.16
CA ASN A 219 0.74 -21.90 -23.80
C ASN A 219 -0.66 -22.00 -24.40
N LYS A 220 -1.01 -23.14 -25.01
CA LYS A 220 -2.36 -23.42 -25.49
C LYS A 220 -3.40 -23.35 -24.37
N ARG A 221 -3.14 -23.98 -23.21
CA ARG A 221 -4.03 -23.84 -22.04
C ARG A 221 -4.21 -22.40 -21.61
N LYS A 222 -3.16 -21.57 -21.65
CA LYS A 222 -3.28 -20.14 -21.35
C LYS A 222 -4.14 -19.41 -22.37
N ILE A 223 -4.00 -19.71 -23.66
CA ILE A 223 -4.82 -19.16 -24.74
C ILE A 223 -6.29 -19.50 -24.49
N ASP A 224 -6.59 -20.79 -24.30
CA ASP A 224 -7.95 -21.29 -24.11
C ASP A 224 -8.60 -20.63 -22.87
N ASN A 225 -7.87 -20.58 -21.73
CA ASN A 225 -8.34 -19.89 -20.52
C ASN A 225 -8.52 -18.37 -20.73
N THR A 226 -7.66 -17.72 -21.53
CA THR A 226 -7.78 -16.27 -21.78
C THR A 226 -9.00 -15.96 -22.64
N ILE A 227 -9.30 -16.82 -23.62
CA ILE A 227 -10.52 -16.71 -24.44
C ILE A 227 -11.77 -16.85 -23.57
N GLU A 228 -11.82 -17.89 -22.73
CA GLU A 228 -12.93 -18.09 -21.80
C GLU A 228 -13.09 -16.89 -20.85
N GLN A 229 -11.99 -16.36 -20.33
CA GLN A 229 -11.99 -15.20 -19.45
C GLN A 229 -12.52 -13.93 -20.16
N ILE A 230 -12.19 -13.73 -21.45
CA ILE A 230 -12.72 -12.63 -22.27
C ILE A 230 -14.22 -12.77 -22.46
N GLU A 231 -14.71 -13.99 -22.71
CA GLU A 231 -16.14 -14.27 -22.90
C GLU A 231 -16.94 -14.04 -21.60
N GLN A 232 -16.38 -14.40 -20.45
CA GLN A 232 -17.05 -14.29 -19.16
C GLN A 232 -17.02 -12.89 -18.56
N ASP A 233 -15.87 -12.21 -18.62
CA ASP A 233 -15.62 -10.99 -17.85
C ASP A 233 -15.26 -9.77 -18.71
N GLY A 234 -15.20 -9.96 -20.03
CA GLY A 234 -14.81 -8.93 -20.97
C GLY A 234 -13.30 -8.84 -21.21
N ALA A 235 -12.93 -8.01 -22.19
CA ALA A 235 -11.55 -7.92 -22.64
C ALA A 235 -10.63 -7.14 -21.69
N VAL A 236 -11.16 -6.19 -20.91
CA VAL A 236 -10.35 -5.35 -20.02
C VAL A 236 -10.71 -5.68 -18.58
N LEU A 237 -9.73 -6.18 -17.82
CA LEU A 237 -9.93 -6.51 -16.41
C LEU A 237 -9.32 -5.43 -15.52
N ASN A 238 -10.13 -4.87 -14.64
CA ASN A 238 -9.70 -4.00 -13.55
C ASN A 238 -9.16 -4.85 -12.41
N LEU A 239 -7.85 -4.76 -12.13
CA LEU A 239 -7.15 -5.68 -11.23
C LEU A 239 -7.07 -5.15 -9.80
N ALA A 240 -6.56 -3.94 -9.66
CA ALA A 240 -6.36 -3.27 -8.38
C ALA A 240 -6.37 -1.76 -8.57
N SER A 241 -6.88 -1.03 -7.59
CA SER A 241 -6.88 0.43 -7.63
C SER A 241 -6.61 1.01 -6.26
N ALA A 242 -6.03 2.19 -6.22
CA ALA A 242 -5.73 2.87 -4.98
C ALA A 242 -5.71 4.38 -5.10
N LEU A 243 -6.08 5.04 -4.01
CA LEU A 243 -5.86 6.46 -3.78
C LEU A 243 -4.46 6.68 -3.23
N PHE A 244 -3.66 7.39 -4.02
CA PHE A 244 -2.38 7.92 -3.61
C PHE A 244 -2.49 9.41 -3.35
N ILE A 245 -1.79 9.89 -2.33
CA ILE A 245 -1.59 11.32 -2.08
C ILE A 245 -0.10 11.54 -1.97
N TYR A 246 0.43 12.67 -2.41
CA TYR A 246 1.84 12.97 -2.22
C TYR A 246 2.10 14.43 -1.92
N ASN A 247 3.24 14.68 -1.29
CA ASN A 247 3.81 16.01 -1.12
C ASN A 247 5.34 15.90 -1.27
N GLU A 248 6.06 16.99 -0.98
CA GLU A 248 7.53 17.00 -1.07
C GLU A 248 8.22 16.04 -0.09
N HIS A 249 7.53 15.61 0.97
CA HIS A 249 8.08 14.71 1.97
C HIS A 249 7.87 13.24 1.62
N GLU A 250 6.66 12.85 1.18
CA GLU A 250 6.34 11.44 0.94
C GLU A 250 5.17 11.20 -0.03
N VAL A 251 5.12 9.97 -0.57
CA VAL A 251 3.93 9.39 -1.24
C VAL A 251 3.19 8.49 -0.24
N TYR A 252 1.89 8.70 -0.09
CA TYR A 252 0.96 7.97 0.76
C TYR A 252 0.11 7.00 -0.05
N TYR A 253 0.10 5.72 0.32
CA TYR A 253 -0.84 4.70 -0.16
C TYR A 253 -2.05 4.63 0.78
N LEU A 254 -3.05 5.50 0.57
CA LEU A 254 -4.08 5.79 1.58
C LEU A 254 -5.22 4.76 1.63
N SER A 255 -5.77 4.38 0.47
CA SER A 255 -6.91 3.47 0.39
C SER A 255 -6.82 2.66 -0.88
N SER A 256 -7.19 1.39 -0.84
CA SER A 256 -6.96 0.47 -1.96
C SER A 256 -7.95 -0.67 -2.01
N GLY A 257 -8.23 -1.13 -3.22
CA GLY A 257 -9.03 -2.30 -3.50
C GLY A 257 -8.42 -3.16 -4.59
N SER A 258 -8.79 -4.43 -4.61
CA SER A 258 -8.38 -5.37 -5.66
C SER A 258 -9.43 -6.43 -5.85
N ASN A 259 -9.60 -6.91 -7.08
CA ASN A 259 -10.51 -7.99 -7.37
C ASN A 259 -9.82 -9.34 -7.09
N PRO A 260 -10.26 -10.13 -6.08
CA PRO A 260 -9.61 -11.38 -5.73
C PRO A 260 -9.62 -12.42 -6.85
N LYS A 261 -10.63 -12.37 -7.74
CA LYS A 261 -10.75 -13.23 -8.93
C LYS A 261 -9.53 -13.08 -9.84
N TYR A 262 -8.90 -11.90 -9.85
CA TYR A 262 -7.81 -11.54 -10.77
C TYR A 262 -6.44 -11.45 -10.08
N ASN A 263 -6.29 -11.97 -8.86
CA ASN A 263 -5.01 -11.97 -8.14
C ASN A 263 -3.86 -12.64 -8.90
N ALA A 264 -4.15 -13.59 -9.81
CA ALA A 264 -3.15 -14.23 -10.65
C ALA A 264 -2.37 -13.25 -11.55
N TYR A 265 -2.95 -12.09 -11.87
CA TYR A 265 -2.33 -11.01 -12.66
C TYR A 265 -1.47 -10.06 -11.82
N MET A 266 -1.47 -10.18 -10.48
CA MET A 266 -0.61 -9.43 -9.58
C MET A 266 -0.76 -7.90 -9.70
N GLY A 267 -1.97 -7.41 -9.99
CA GLY A 267 -2.23 -5.97 -10.24
C GLY A 267 -1.77 -5.05 -9.11
N ALA A 268 -1.95 -5.46 -7.85
CA ALA A 268 -1.48 -4.70 -6.69
C ALA A 268 0.05 -4.52 -6.68
N TYR A 269 0.82 -5.55 -7.04
CA TYR A 269 2.28 -5.47 -7.11
C TYR A 269 2.74 -4.51 -8.22
N HIS A 270 2.10 -4.58 -9.38
CA HIS A 270 2.38 -3.65 -10.48
C HIS A 270 2.08 -2.20 -10.08
N LEU A 271 0.91 -1.97 -9.47
CA LEU A 271 0.48 -0.65 -9.02
C LEU A 271 1.46 -0.02 -8.02
N GLN A 272 1.89 -0.78 -7.01
CA GLN A 272 2.88 -0.31 -6.04
C GLN A 272 4.22 0.01 -6.70
N TRP A 273 4.68 -0.84 -7.62
CA TRP A 273 5.95 -0.61 -8.29
C TRP A 273 5.93 0.65 -9.17
N GLU A 274 4.85 0.87 -9.92
CA GLU A 274 4.68 2.12 -10.68
C GLU A 274 4.67 3.36 -9.77
N MET A 275 4.06 3.28 -8.59
CA MET A 275 4.03 4.40 -7.64
C MET A 275 5.34 4.61 -6.87
N ILE A 276 6.14 3.56 -6.67
CA ILE A 276 7.52 3.69 -6.17
C ILE A 276 8.39 4.42 -7.21
N LYS A 277 8.29 4.04 -8.50
CA LYS A 277 8.98 4.75 -9.58
C LYS A 277 8.51 6.21 -9.71
N PHE A 278 7.21 6.46 -9.54
CA PHE A 278 6.66 7.82 -9.47
C PHE A 278 7.35 8.62 -8.35
N ALA A 279 7.43 8.10 -7.13
CA ALA A 279 8.10 8.78 -6.02
C ALA A 279 9.57 9.14 -6.36
N LYS A 280 10.31 8.19 -6.95
CA LYS A 280 11.69 8.42 -7.41
C LYS A 280 11.79 9.52 -8.48
N ALA A 281 10.91 9.49 -9.48
CA ALA A 281 10.87 10.48 -10.56
C ALA A 281 10.53 11.89 -10.04
N HIS A 282 9.80 11.98 -8.93
CA HIS A 282 9.45 13.24 -8.27
C HIS A 282 10.41 13.64 -7.15
N HIS A 283 11.56 12.95 -6.99
CA HIS A 283 12.55 13.21 -5.95
C HIS A 283 12.01 13.12 -4.52
N ILE A 284 11.02 12.25 -4.31
CA ILE A 284 10.43 11.97 -3.01
C ILE A 284 11.13 10.75 -2.42
N ASP A 285 11.84 10.94 -1.33
CA ASP A 285 12.70 9.91 -0.73
C ASP A 285 11.96 8.92 0.18
N ARG A 286 10.65 9.11 0.37
CA ARG A 286 9.85 8.32 1.32
C ARG A 286 8.57 7.81 0.69
N TYR A 287 8.41 6.49 0.69
CA TYR A 287 7.20 5.83 0.22
C TYR A 287 6.46 5.17 1.39
N ASN A 288 5.30 5.71 1.73
CA ASN A 288 4.52 5.30 2.88
C ASN A 288 3.39 4.35 2.44
N PHE A 289 3.54 3.05 2.73
CA PHE A 289 2.49 2.04 2.55
C PHE A 289 1.33 2.21 3.54
N TYR A 290 1.41 3.19 4.43
CA TYR A 290 0.42 3.53 5.43
C TYR A 290 0.25 2.47 6.53
N GLY A 291 -0.81 2.64 7.32
CA GLY A 291 -1.14 1.91 8.54
C GLY A 291 -1.01 0.40 8.50
N ILE A 292 -0.45 -0.16 9.57
CA ILE A 292 -0.61 -1.57 9.96
C ILE A 292 -1.09 -1.61 11.41
N THR A 293 -1.65 -2.73 11.86
CA THR A 293 -2.20 -2.84 13.23
C THR A 293 -1.12 -2.67 14.31
N GLY A 294 0.12 -3.10 14.03
CA GLY A 294 1.18 -3.22 15.03
C GLY A 294 1.08 -4.51 15.86
N ASP A 295 0.11 -5.38 15.55
CA ASP A 295 0.09 -6.77 15.99
C ASP A 295 0.87 -7.59 14.95
N PHE A 296 2.06 -8.06 15.31
CA PHE A 296 2.93 -8.83 14.41
C PHE A 296 2.69 -10.35 14.50
N SER A 297 1.62 -10.79 15.17
CA SER A 297 1.26 -12.21 15.25
C SER A 297 0.68 -12.73 13.94
N GLU A 298 0.77 -14.04 13.71
CA GLU A 298 0.12 -14.71 12.57
C GLU A 298 -1.42 -14.62 12.61
N SER A 299 -1.98 -14.32 13.78
CA SER A 299 -3.41 -14.11 14.01
C SER A 299 -3.88 -12.67 13.77
N ALA A 300 -2.97 -11.73 13.47
CA ALA A 300 -3.33 -10.33 13.24
C ALA A 300 -4.32 -10.20 12.08
N GLU A 301 -5.32 -9.32 12.23
CA GLU A 301 -6.36 -9.12 11.22
C GLU A 301 -5.81 -8.63 9.86
N ASP A 302 -4.66 -7.97 9.87
CA ASP A 302 -3.97 -7.45 8.71
C ASP A 302 -2.67 -8.22 8.38
N TYR A 303 -2.49 -9.44 8.91
CA TYR A 303 -1.27 -10.25 8.69
C TYR A 303 -0.89 -10.34 7.21
N GLY A 304 -1.85 -10.62 6.32
CA GLY A 304 -1.61 -10.68 4.87
C GLY A 304 -1.16 -9.34 4.27
N VAL A 305 -1.69 -8.23 4.77
CA VAL A 305 -1.28 -6.87 4.37
C VAL A 305 0.14 -6.58 4.85
N GLN A 306 0.48 -6.98 6.08
CA GLN A 306 1.83 -6.84 6.62
C GLN A 306 2.84 -7.67 5.80
N GLN A 307 2.52 -8.92 5.43
CA GLN A 307 3.39 -9.73 4.57
C GLN A 307 3.56 -9.12 3.17
N PHE A 308 2.49 -8.55 2.60
CA PHE A 308 2.57 -7.84 1.33
C PHE A 308 3.54 -6.66 1.40
N LYS A 309 3.39 -5.78 2.40
CA LYS A 309 4.25 -4.58 2.57
C LYS A 309 5.70 -4.95 2.89
N LYS A 310 5.89 -5.96 3.76
CA LYS A 310 7.20 -6.55 4.08
C LYS A 310 7.97 -6.94 2.82
N GLY A 311 7.28 -7.51 1.84
CA GLY A 311 7.93 -7.99 0.62
C GLY A 311 8.59 -6.92 -0.23
N PHE A 312 8.18 -5.65 -0.07
CA PHE A 312 8.82 -4.48 -0.69
C PHE A 312 10.08 -4.01 0.04
N ASN A 313 10.51 -4.72 1.09
CA ASN A 313 11.60 -4.32 1.99
C ASN A 313 11.29 -3.03 2.78
N ALA A 314 10.02 -2.83 3.14
CA ALA A 314 9.59 -1.73 4.00
C ALA A 314 9.91 -2.01 5.48
N HIS A 315 10.36 -0.98 6.20
CA HIS A 315 10.47 -1.00 7.66
C HIS A 315 9.18 -0.51 8.32
N VAL A 316 9.10 -0.60 9.64
CA VAL A 316 7.96 -0.08 10.41
C VAL A 316 8.40 1.10 11.27
N GLU A 317 7.63 2.18 11.19
CA GLU A 317 7.75 3.34 12.07
C GLU A 317 6.61 3.32 13.08
N GLU A 318 6.99 3.19 14.35
CA GLU A 318 6.10 3.31 15.49
C GLU A 318 6.13 4.75 15.99
N TYR A 319 4.97 5.42 16.01
CA TYR A 319 4.83 6.81 16.44
C TYR A 319 4.54 6.93 17.94
N ILE A 320 4.85 8.11 18.49
CA ILE A 320 4.64 8.45 19.90
C ILE A 320 3.17 8.31 20.32
N GLY A 321 2.23 8.45 19.39
CA GLY A 321 0.79 8.33 19.66
C GLY A 321 0.17 9.60 20.23
N ASP A 322 -0.97 9.45 20.88
CA ASP A 322 -1.84 10.58 21.18
C ASP A 322 -1.55 11.23 22.52
N PHE A 323 -1.90 12.52 22.58
CA PHE A 323 -1.98 13.29 23.80
C PHE A 323 -3.33 13.98 23.89
N ILE A 324 -3.96 13.89 25.06
CA ILE A 324 -5.22 14.60 25.34
C ILE A 324 -5.00 15.66 26.39
N LYS A 325 -5.52 16.87 26.11
CA LYS A 325 -5.65 17.94 27.10
C LYS A 325 -7.09 18.38 27.26
N PRO A 326 -7.71 18.14 28.42
CA PRO A 326 -8.99 18.75 28.78
C PRO A 326 -8.83 20.28 28.90
N ILE A 327 -9.52 21.03 28.05
CA ILE A 327 -9.54 22.50 28.08
C ILE A 327 -10.58 22.98 29.12
N LYS A 328 -11.69 22.25 29.26
CA LYS A 328 -12.72 22.41 30.30
C LYS A 328 -12.79 21.12 31.15
N PRO A 329 -11.90 20.94 32.15
CA PRO A 329 -11.70 19.64 32.82
C PRO A 329 -12.94 19.03 33.46
N MET A 330 -13.81 19.84 34.08
CA MET A 330 -15.03 19.34 34.74
C MET A 330 -16.04 18.80 33.74
N LEU A 331 -16.28 19.53 32.65
CA LEU A 331 -17.18 19.09 31.58
C LEU A 331 -16.63 17.88 30.84
N TYR A 332 -15.31 17.82 30.64
CA TYR A 332 -14.67 16.67 30.04
C TYR A 332 -14.88 15.40 30.88
N LYS A 333 -14.63 15.48 32.20
CA LYS A 333 -14.89 14.35 33.12
C LYS A 333 -16.34 13.88 33.06
N LEU A 334 -17.31 14.80 33.02
CA LEU A 334 -18.72 14.46 32.91
C LEU A 334 -19.03 13.74 31.57
N GLN A 335 -18.52 14.27 30.45
CA GLN A 335 -18.69 13.63 29.14
C GLN A 335 -18.11 12.21 29.12
N THR A 336 -16.89 12.02 29.63
CA THR A 336 -16.23 10.71 29.67
C THR A 336 -17.02 9.73 30.53
N TYR A 337 -17.51 10.17 31.69
CA TYR A 337 -18.38 9.35 32.55
C TYR A 337 -19.68 8.92 31.83
N LEU A 338 -20.34 9.85 31.15
CA LEU A 338 -21.58 9.55 30.40
C LEU A 338 -21.33 8.61 29.21
N LYS A 339 -20.20 8.75 28.51
CA LYS A 339 -19.81 7.82 27.44
C LYS A 339 -19.59 6.40 27.98
N HIS A 340 -18.92 6.25 29.12
CA HIS A 340 -18.70 4.94 29.74
C HIS A 340 -19.98 4.26 30.21
N LYS A 341 -21.02 5.01 30.58
CA LYS A 341 -22.34 4.45 30.95
C LYS A 341 -23.23 4.05 29.77
N ARG A 342 -22.92 4.53 28.56
CA ARG A 342 -23.68 4.26 27.33
C ARG A 342 -23.11 3.13 26.49
N ARG A 343 -21.84 2.78 26.74
CA ARG A 343 -21.24 1.51 26.32
C ARG A 343 -21.63 0.44 27.34
#